data_AF-A0A1Q7WH81-F1
#
_entry.id   AF-A0A1Q7WH81-F1
#
_cell.length_a   1.000
_cell.length_b   1.000
_cell.length_c   1.000
_cell.angle_alpha   90.00
_cell.angle_beta   90.00
_cell.angle_gamma   90.00
#
_symmetry.space_group_name_H-M   'P 1'
#
loop_
_entity.id
_entity.type
_entity.pdbx_description
1 polymer ?
#
loop_
_entity_poly.entity_id
_entity_poly.type
_entity_poly.pdbx_seq_one_letter_code
_entity_poly.pdbx_strand_id
1 'polypeptide(L)'
;MTLTATGAPPGAQVTFNPNPVQPGHDATMTMTTQPTTRNDPYRITVVGSDPGATQYAQAGLTVTGGVDLTITGLTVADPANAANWSVQSNLQPGVVLYGDRTYTLPGIPAPVIGARWIRTANNSAKATADPLVTFTITAPATIAVAVDTRQAIPPWIDASWTDTGTQLSDFEGGTTFRRFEIYTRPFAAGPVPLGPAATTTADMYVILVL
;
A
#
# COMPACT_ATOMS: atom_id res chain seq x y z
N MET A 1 -1.91 -34.64 -4.35
CA MET A 1 -2.34 -33.23 -4.50
C MET A 1 -1.58 -32.38 -3.51
N THR A 2 -0.96 -31.31 -3.97
CA THR A 2 -0.29 -30.30 -3.13
C THR A 2 -1.30 -29.22 -2.77
N LEU A 3 -1.33 -28.81 -1.50
CA LEU A 3 -2.16 -27.72 -1.00
C LEU A 3 -1.32 -26.47 -0.77
N THR A 4 -1.82 -25.32 -1.23
CA THR A 4 -1.30 -23.99 -0.91
C THR A 4 -2.43 -23.04 -0.53
N ALA A 5 -2.09 -21.88 0.04
CA ALA A 5 -3.06 -20.85 0.35
C ALA A 5 -2.55 -19.46 -0.03
N THR A 6 -3.45 -18.59 -0.48
CA THR A 6 -3.19 -17.16 -0.72
C THR A 6 -4.22 -16.31 0.02
N GLY A 7 -3.94 -15.02 0.19
CA GLY A 7 -4.83 -14.08 0.89
C GLY A 7 -4.73 -14.10 2.42
N ALA A 8 -3.72 -14.79 2.98
CA ALA A 8 -3.43 -14.77 4.40
C ALA A 8 -3.07 -13.35 4.88
N PRO A 9 -3.37 -13.00 6.15
CA PRO A 9 -2.93 -11.74 6.72
C PRO A 9 -1.42 -11.54 6.60
N PRO A 10 -0.93 -10.30 6.40
CA PRO A 10 0.51 -10.02 6.44
C PRO A 10 1.14 -10.55 7.74
N GLY A 11 2.23 -11.32 7.60
CA GLY A 11 2.94 -11.94 8.72
C GLY A 11 2.31 -13.21 9.30
N ALA A 12 1.13 -13.63 8.83
CA ALA A 12 0.53 -14.90 9.23
C ALA A 12 1.22 -16.08 8.52
N GLN A 13 1.34 -17.21 9.22
CA GLN A 13 1.84 -18.46 8.64
C GLN A 13 0.68 -19.41 8.35
N VAL A 14 0.73 -20.08 7.19
CA VAL A 14 -0.26 -21.09 6.81
C VAL A 14 0.47 -22.41 6.54
N THR A 15 0.01 -23.49 7.18
CA THR A 15 0.52 -24.84 6.97
C THR A 15 -0.62 -25.82 6.73
N PHE A 16 -0.30 -26.93 6.06
CA PHE A 16 -1.23 -28.03 5.79
C PHE A 16 -0.61 -29.34 6.28
N ASN A 17 -1.37 -30.17 6.99
CA ASN A 17 -0.92 -31.48 7.45
C ASN A 17 -2.02 -32.55 7.27
N PRO A 18 -1.80 -33.61 6.46
CA PRO A 18 -0.63 -33.82 5.59
C PRO A 18 -0.61 -32.85 4.39
N ASN A 19 0.60 -32.59 3.85
CA ASN A 19 0.80 -31.96 2.55
C ASN A 19 2.08 -32.53 1.90
N PRO A 20 1.98 -33.29 0.79
CA PRO A 20 0.80 -33.49 -0.05
C PRO A 20 -0.27 -34.39 0.59
N VAL A 21 -1.52 -34.25 0.13
CA VAL A 21 -2.66 -35.09 0.50
C VAL A 21 -3.06 -35.98 -0.68
N GLN A 22 -3.47 -37.21 -0.40
CA GLN A 22 -4.00 -38.13 -1.42
C GLN A 22 -5.45 -37.74 -1.79
N PRO A 23 -5.87 -37.92 -3.06
CA PRO A 23 -7.28 -37.72 -3.42
C PRO A 23 -8.23 -38.53 -2.52
N GLY A 24 -9.32 -37.91 -2.10
CA GLY A 24 -10.31 -38.53 -1.19
C GLY A 24 -9.91 -38.58 0.29
N HIS A 25 -8.78 -37.99 0.67
CA HIS A 25 -8.35 -37.87 2.07
C HIS A 25 -8.36 -36.41 2.54
N ASP A 26 -8.38 -36.24 3.87
CA ASP A 26 -8.44 -34.94 4.51
C ASP A 26 -7.05 -34.38 4.85
N ALA A 27 -6.97 -33.06 4.94
CA ALA A 27 -5.83 -32.32 5.47
C ALA A 27 -6.30 -31.20 6.38
N THR A 28 -5.53 -30.92 7.44
CA THR A 28 -5.80 -29.80 8.34
C THR A 28 -5.00 -28.59 7.90
N MET A 29 -5.68 -27.45 7.70
CA MET A 29 -5.04 -26.14 7.52
C MET A 29 -4.86 -25.47 8.88
N THR A 30 -3.63 -25.15 9.25
CA THR A 30 -3.32 -24.37 10.46
C THR A 30 -2.85 -22.98 10.05
N MET A 31 -3.52 -21.95 10.57
CA MET A 31 -3.15 -20.56 10.38
C MET A 31 -2.75 -19.92 11.70
N THR A 32 -1.53 -19.42 11.76
CA THR A 32 -0.95 -18.78 12.95
C THR A 32 -0.81 -17.29 12.69
N THR A 33 -1.50 -16.48 13.49
CA THR A 33 -1.41 -15.01 13.47
C THR A 33 -0.44 -14.50 14.54
N GLN A 34 -0.12 -13.22 14.48
CA GLN A 34 0.65 -12.50 15.50
C GLN A 34 -0.24 -11.45 16.19
N PRO A 35 0.11 -10.97 17.38
CA PRO A 35 -0.59 -9.85 18.00
C PRO A 35 -0.62 -8.58 17.14
N THR A 36 0.34 -8.44 16.22
CA THR A 36 0.45 -7.35 15.24
C THR A 36 -0.31 -7.62 13.93
N THR A 37 -0.95 -8.78 13.78
CA THR A 37 -1.83 -9.04 12.63
C THR A 37 -2.98 -8.04 12.64
N ARG A 38 -3.35 -7.50 11.48
CA ARG A 38 -4.37 -6.45 11.44
C ARG A 38 -5.76 -7.00 11.68
N ASN A 39 -6.59 -6.19 12.32
CA ASN A 39 -8.02 -6.45 12.41
C ASN A 39 -8.66 -6.14 11.07
N ASP A 40 -8.94 -7.18 10.28
CA ASP A 40 -9.64 -7.09 9.02
C ASP A 40 -10.27 -8.45 8.66
N PRO A 41 -11.28 -8.49 7.79
CA PRO A 41 -11.71 -9.71 7.13
C PRO A 41 -10.71 -10.07 6.00
N TYR A 42 -10.25 -11.31 6.02
CA TYR A 42 -9.38 -11.90 5.01
C TYR A 42 -10.10 -13.01 4.27
N ARG A 43 -9.95 -13.01 2.94
CA ARG A 43 -10.42 -14.11 2.08
C ARG A 43 -9.23 -15.01 1.78
N ILE A 44 -9.22 -16.18 2.39
CA ILE A 44 -8.20 -17.20 2.14
C ILE A 44 -8.65 -18.04 0.94
N THR A 45 -7.80 -18.14 -0.08
CA THR A 45 -8.02 -19.05 -1.21
C THR A 45 -7.10 -20.24 -1.04
N VAL A 46 -7.67 -21.42 -0.80
CA VAL A 46 -6.95 -22.69 -0.77
C VAL A 46 -6.91 -23.25 -2.18
N VAL A 47 -5.72 -23.63 -2.63
CA VAL A 47 -5.48 -24.21 -3.95
C VAL A 47 -5.00 -25.64 -3.75
N GLY A 48 -5.76 -26.60 -4.28
CA GLY A 48 -5.34 -27.98 -4.39
C GLY A 48 -4.95 -28.28 -5.82
N SER A 49 -3.72 -28.72 -6.06
CA SER A 49 -3.21 -28.99 -7.40
C SER A 49 -2.50 -30.34 -7.48
N ASP A 50 -2.75 -31.07 -8.56
CA ASP A 50 -1.98 -32.22 -9.01
C ASP A 50 -1.74 -32.13 -10.54
N PRO A 51 -1.05 -33.08 -11.18
CA PRO A 51 -0.80 -33.01 -12.62
C PRO A 51 -2.05 -33.02 -13.51
N GLY A 52 -3.20 -33.47 -13.01
CA GLY A 52 -4.44 -33.63 -13.78
C GLY A 52 -5.47 -32.52 -13.55
N ALA A 53 -5.50 -31.91 -12.36
CA ALA A 53 -6.49 -30.89 -12.03
C ALA A 53 -5.99 -29.87 -10.99
N THR A 54 -6.59 -28.69 -11.02
CA THR A 54 -6.49 -27.68 -9.95
C THR A 54 -7.89 -27.30 -9.49
N GLN A 55 -8.10 -27.28 -8.18
CA GLN A 55 -9.36 -26.94 -7.53
C GLN A 55 -9.13 -25.82 -6.51
N TYR A 56 -10.17 -25.01 -6.30
CA TYR A 56 -10.13 -23.84 -5.43
C TYR A 56 -11.22 -23.95 -4.38
N ALA A 57 -10.89 -23.59 -3.13
CA ALA A 57 -11.84 -23.39 -2.06
C ALA A 57 -11.57 -22.06 -1.36
N GLN A 58 -12.60 -21.43 -0.80
CA GLN A 58 -12.46 -20.17 -0.09
C GLN A 58 -12.91 -20.29 1.36
N ALA A 59 -12.13 -19.68 2.25
CA ALA A 59 -12.49 -19.52 3.66
C ALA A 59 -12.41 -18.03 4.05
N GLY A 60 -13.33 -17.58 4.88
CA GLY A 60 -13.26 -16.28 5.52
C GLY A 60 -12.54 -16.39 6.85
N LEU A 61 -11.52 -15.56 7.07
CA LEU A 61 -10.91 -15.32 8.37
C LEU A 61 -11.27 -13.90 8.79
N THR A 62 -11.74 -13.68 10.02
CA THR A 62 -11.83 -12.34 10.59
C THR A 62 -10.91 -12.27 11.79
N VAL A 63 -9.97 -11.33 11.78
CA VAL A 63 -9.10 -11.05 12.93
C VAL A 63 -9.73 -9.91 13.72
N THR A 64 -9.93 -10.11 15.03
CA THR A 64 -10.60 -9.14 15.92
C THR A 64 -9.79 -8.77 17.16
N GLY A 65 -8.69 -9.47 17.45
CA GLY A 65 -7.82 -9.23 18.62
C GLY A 65 -6.40 -8.77 18.25
N GLY A 66 -6.21 -8.36 17.00
CA GLY A 66 -4.98 -7.80 16.47
C GLY A 66 -4.93 -6.28 16.60
N VAL A 67 -4.25 -5.62 15.66
CA VAL A 67 -4.06 -4.16 15.64
C VAL A 67 -4.89 -3.46 14.57
N ASP A 68 -5.34 -2.24 14.89
CA ASP A 68 -5.91 -1.34 13.89
C ASP A 68 -4.81 -0.46 13.30
N LEU A 69 -4.72 -0.44 11.97
CA LEU A 69 -3.86 0.49 11.26
C LEU A 69 -4.63 1.78 10.99
N THR A 70 -4.23 2.88 11.62
CA THR A 70 -4.80 4.20 11.38
C THR A 70 -3.68 5.21 11.12
N ILE A 71 -4.00 6.26 10.35
CA ILE A 71 -3.10 7.38 10.09
C ILE A 71 -3.64 8.57 10.90
N THR A 72 -2.80 9.14 11.75
CA THR A 72 -3.14 10.30 12.59
C THR A 72 -2.01 11.32 12.58
N GLY A 73 -2.23 12.49 13.19
CA GLY A 73 -1.16 13.48 13.40
C GLY A 73 -0.49 13.97 12.12
N LEU A 74 -1.25 14.11 11.01
CA LEU A 74 -0.73 14.64 9.75
C LEU A 74 -0.32 16.11 9.92
N THR A 75 0.97 16.40 9.74
CA THR A 75 1.55 17.74 9.75
C THR A 75 2.37 17.95 8.48
N VAL A 76 2.25 19.14 7.88
CA VAL A 76 2.88 19.47 6.60
C VAL A 76 3.68 20.77 6.76
N ALA A 77 4.97 20.71 6.46
CA ALA A 77 5.91 21.82 6.49
C ALA A 77 5.84 22.68 5.20
N ASP A 78 4.61 22.95 4.75
CA ASP A 78 4.26 23.88 3.67
C ASP A 78 2.93 24.55 4.03
N PRO A 79 2.95 25.56 4.92
CA PRO A 79 1.73 26.14 5.48
C PRO A 79 0.75 26.68 4.44
N ALA A 80 1.26 27.14 3.28
CA ALA A 80 0.43 27.69 2.21
C ALA A 80 -0.47 26.63 1.56
N ASN A 81 -0.04 25.36 1.54
CA ASN A 81 -0.77 24.27 0.89
C ASN A 81 -1.23 23.19 1.86
N ALA A 82 -0.87 23.25 3.15
CA ALA A 82 -1.17 22.23 4.16
C ALA A 82 -2.66 21.86 4.24
N ALA A 83 -3.57 22.82 4.02
CA ALA A 83 -5.02 22.57 4.06
C ALA A 83 -5.53 21.66 2.92
N ASN A 84 -4.75 21.50 1.84
CA ASN A 84 -5.08 20.61 0.72
C ASN A 84 -4.57 19.17 0.94
N TRP A 85 -3.79 18.94 2.00
CA TRP A 85 -3.37 17.61 2.38
C TRP A 85 -4.43 16.95 3.28
N SER A 86 -4.72 15.67 3.05
CA SER A 86 -5.70 14.95 3.87
C SER A 86 -5.47 13.45 3.89
N VAL A 87 -5.77 12.83 5.03
CA VAL A 87 -5.82 11.36 5.16
C VAL A 87 -7.04 10.85 4.41
N GLN A 88 -6.84 9.80 3.62
CA GLN A 88 -7.86 9.12 2.85
C GLN A 88 -7.81 7.61 3.13
N SER A 89 -8.92 6.94 2.83
CA SER A 89 -9.05 5.48 2.94
C SER A 89 -9.47 4.90 1.60
N ASN A 90 -9.25 3.59 1.42
CA ASN A 90 -9.78 2.83 0.30
C ASN A 90 -9.43 3.45 -1.06
N LEU A 91 -8.13 3.45 -1.41
CA LEU A 91 -7.68 3.90 -2.73
C LEU A 91 -8.38 3.11 -3.85
N GLN A 92 -9.09 3.79 -4.73
CA GLN A 92 -9.86 3.15 -5.80
C GLN A 92 -9.64 3.89 -7.13
N PRO A 93 -9.87 3.22 -8.28
CA PRO A 93 -9.92 3.90 -9.57
C PRO A 93 -10.90 5.08 -9.55
N GLY A 94 -10.52 6.19 -10.18
CA GLY A 94 -11.31 7.42 -10.30
C GLY A 94 -11.14 8.42 -9.17
N VAL A 95 -10.36 8.12 -8.12
CA VAL A 95 -10.10 9.11 -7.05
C VAL A 95 -9.37 10.33 -7.58
N VAL A 96 -9.69 11.50 -7.01
CA VAL A 96 -8.93 12.73 -7.23
C VAL A 96 -7.64 12.70 -6.42
N LEU A 97 -6.50 12.76 -7.10
CA LEU A 97 -5.16 12.49 -6.57
C LEU A 97 -4.65 13.57 -5.61
N TYR A 98 -4.97 14.83 -5.90
CA TYR A 98 -4.48 15.98 -5.13
C TYR A 98 -5.61 16.81 -4.55
N GLY A 99 -5.38 17.49 -3.44
CA GLY A 99 -6.39 18.39 -2.85
C GLY A 99 -6.58 19.70 -3.62
N ASP A 100 -5.64 20.04 -4.49
CA ASP A 100 -5.56 21.32 -5.22
C ASP A 100 -5.56 21.14 -6.75
N ARG A 101 -5.86 19.94 -7.26
CA ARG A 101 -6.01 19.63 -8.69
C ARG A 101 -7.22 18.73 -8.91
N THR A 102 -7.63 18.62 -10.18
CA THR A 102 -8.68 17.71 -10.62
C THR A 102 -8.13 16.41 -11.22
N TYR A 103 -6.85 16.11 -11.01
CA TYR A 103 -6.20 14.95 -11.59
C TYR A 103 -6.72 13.68 -10.95
N THR A 104 -6.93 12.64 -11.74
CA THR A 104 -7.51 11.38 -11.24
C THR A 104 -6.57 10.21 -11.43
N LEU A 105 -6.75 9.15 -10.66
CA LEU A 105 -6.10 7.85 -10.91
C LEU A 105 -7.09 6.92 -11.63
N PRO A 106 -7.09 6.83 -12.97
CA PRO A 106 -8.07 6.03 -13.71
C PRO A 106 -7.93 4.52 -13.51
N GLY A 107 -6.75 4.05 -13.09
CA GLY A 107 -6.49 2.65 -12.74
C GLY A 107 -5.53 2.57 -11.57
N ILE A 108 -5.67 1.51 -10.76
CA ILE A 108 -4.85 1.25 -9.58
C ILE A 108 -4.27 -0.17 -9.68
N PRO A 109 -2.94 -0.34 -9.58
CA PRO A 109 -2.32 -1.65 -9.52
C PRO A 109 -2.85 -2.48 -8.35
N ALA A 110 -3.04 -3.78 -8.58
CA ALA A 110 -3.55 -4.71 -7.58
C ALA A 110 -2.82 -4.66 -6.21
N PRO A 111 -1.49 -4.45 -6.13
CA PRO A 111 -0.81 -4.37 -4.83
C PRO A 111 -1.23 -3.19 -3.94
N VAL A 112 -1.84 -2.14 -4.50
CA VAL A 112 -2.13 -0.89 -3.76
C VAL A 112 -3.59 -0.46 -3.81
N ILE A 113 -4.46 -1.20 -4.50
CA ILE A 113 -5.90 -0.96 -4.46
C ILE A 113 -6.46 -1.23 -3.05
N GLY A 114 -7.36 -0.37 -2.58
CA GLY A 114 -7.92 -0.41 -1.23
C GLY A 114 -7.02 0.19 -0.13
N ALA A 115 -5.80 0.63 -0.46
CA ALA A 115 -4.86 1.18 0.52
C ALA A 115 -5.42 2.42 1.24
N ARG A 116 -4.97 2.64 2.48
CA ARG A 116 -5.02 3.97 3.09
C ARG A 116 -3.97 4.84 2.42
N TRP A 117 -4.24 6.12 2.26
CA TRP A 117 -3.34 7.00 1.53
C TRP A 117 -3.47 8.44 2.02
N ILE A 118 -2.49 9.27 1.68
CA ILE A 118 -2.53 10.70 1.96
C ILE A 118 -2.68 11.41 0.62
N ARG A 119 -3.82 12.09 0.46
CA ARG A 119 -4.02 13.02 -0.64
C ARG A 119 -3.08 14.20 -0.39
N THR A 120 -2.10 14.37 -1.27
CA THR A 120 -1.11 15.45 -1.18
C THR A 120 -1.62 16.71 -1.90
N ALA A 121 -0.92 17.83 -1.74
CA ALA A 121 -1.14 19.03 -2.55
C ALA A 121 -0.07 19.09 -3.63
N ASN A 122 -0.45 19.20 -4.90
CA ASN A 122 0.52 19.26 -5.98
C ASN A 122 1.33 20.56 -5.97
N ASN A 123 0.77 21.65 -5.43
CA ASN A 123 1.52 22.90 -5.23
C ASN A 123 2.67 22.77 -4.21
N SER A 124 2.67 21.73 -3.37
CA SER A 124 3.79 21.42 -2.47
C SER A 124 4.99 20.78 -3.18
N ALA A 125 4.92 20.46 -4.48
CA ALA A 125 6.02 19.84 -5.22
C ALA A 125 7.35 20.63 -5.13
N LYS A 126 7.26 21.97 -5.00
CA LYS A 126 8.41 22.87 -4.90
C LYS A 126 8.90 23.11 -3.48
N ALA A 127 8.18 22.62 -2.46
CA ALA A 127 8.59 22.78 -1.08
C ALA A 127 9.93 22.06 -0.84
N THR A 128 10.75 22.62 0.05
CA THR A 128 12.12 22.14 0.33
C THR A 128 12.34 21.79 1.79
N ALA A 129 11.35 21.99 2.66
CA ALA A 129 11.43 21.59 4.05
C ALA A 129 11.63 20.07 4.16
N ASP A 130 12.49 19.65 5.08
CA ASP A 130 12.80 18.25 5.34
C ASP A 130 12.77 17.99 6.86
N PRO A 131 11.82 17.18 7.38
CA PRO A 131 10.75 16.52 6.65
C PRO A 131 9.71 17.51 6.09
N LEU A 132 9.17 17.21 4.91
CA LEU A 132 8.06 17.97 4.34
C LEU A 132 6.73 17.58 4.99
N VAL A 133 6.56 16.30 5.31
CA VAL A 133 5.35 15.78 5.92
C VAL A 133 5.71 14.78 7.01
N THR A 134 4.97 14.84 8.12
CA THR A 134 5.01 13.81 9.16
C THR A 134 3.58 13.36 9.45
N PHE A 135 3.40 12.07 9.66
CA PHE A 135 2.16 11.48 10.16
C PHE A 135 2.47 10.32 11.09
N THR A 136 1.51 9.84 11.86
CA THR A 136 1.66 8.73 12.79
C THR A 136 0.85 7.53 12.32
N ILE A 137 1.48 6.35 12.32
CA ILE A 137 0.80 5.07 12.12
C ILE A 137 0.65 4.32 13.46
N THR A 138 -0.53 3.77 13.73
CA THR A 138 -0.82 3.10 15.03
C THR A 138 -0.36 1.65 15.10
N ALA A 139 0.09 1.09 13.98
CA ALA A 139 0.60 -0.28 13.86
C ALA A 139 1.75 -0.30 12.83
N PRO A 140 2.65 -1.30 12.89
CA PRO A 140 3.64 -1.49 11.84
C PRO A 140 2.99 -1.59 10.45
N ALA A 141 3.55 -0.88 9.47
CA ALA A 141 3.03 -0.81 8.11
C ALA A 141 4.15 -0.60 7.10
N THR A 142 3.87 -0.94 5.85
CA THR A 142 4.75 -0.59 4.74
C THR A 142 4.29 0.75 4.18
N ILE A 143 5.17 1.74 4.18
CA ILE A 143 4.91 3.02 3.54
C ILE A 143 5.35 2.90 2.09
N ALA A 144 4.47 3.26 1.17
CA ALA A 144 4.79 3.37 -0.24
C ALA A 144 4.73 4.83 -0.68
N VAL A 145 5.73 5.25 -1.46
CA VAL A 145 5.81 6.58 -2.04
C VAL A 145 5.88 6.42 -3.55
N ALA A 146 4.86 6.90 -4.25
CA ALA A 146 4.82 6.90 -5.71
C ALA A 146 5.42 8.22 -6.21
N VAL A 147 6.59 8.15 -6.82
CA VAL A 147 7.37 9.31 -7.29
C VAL A 147 7.21 9.47 -8.78
N ASP A 148 6.83 10.65 -9.23
CA ASP A 148 6.71 10.98 -10.66
C ASP A 148 8.02 10.68 -11.40
N THR A 149 7.95 9.92 -12.49
CA THR A 149 9.14 9.42 -13.21
C THR A 149 9.88 10.51 -14.02
N ARG A 150 9.37 11.74 -14.07
CA ARG A 150 10.03 12.87 -14.77
C ARG A 150 11.12 13.54 -13.96
N GLN A 151 11.14 13.33 -12.64
CA GLN A 151 12.17 13.86 -11.74
C GLN A 151 13.19 12.78 -11.39
N ALA A 152 14.36 13.21 -10.92
CA ALA A 152 15.25 12.32 -10.20
C ALA A 152 14.56 11.82 -8.92
N ILE A 153 14.91 10.61 -8.49
CA ILE A 153 14.45 10.05 -7.23
C ILE A 153 14.89 11.01 -6.10
N PRO A 154 13.98 11.48 -5.22
CA PRO A 154 14.34 12.33 -4.09
C PRO A 154 15.44 11.67 -3.22
N PRO A 155 16.49 12.39 -2.80
CA PRO A 155 17.64 11.78 -2.10
C PRO A 155 17.32 11.05 -0.79
N TRP A 156 16.18 11.36 -0.14
CA TRP A 156 15.72 10.69 1.07
C TRP A 156 15.08 9.31 0.80
N ILE A 157 14.77 9.00 -0.47
CA ILE A 157 14.46 7.64 -0.93
C ILE A 157 15.79 6.96 -1.26
N ASP A 158 16.52 6.64 -0.19
CA ASP A 158 17.84 6.02 -0.24
C ASP A 158 17.75 4.48 -0.36
N ALA A 159 18.88 3.79 -0.13
CA ALA A 159 18.97 2.33 -0.21
C ALA A 159 18.08 1.56 0.79
N SER A 160 17.45 2.24 1.76
CA SER A 160 16.47 1.63 2.67
C SER A 160 15.08 1.49 2.04
N TRP A 161 14.85 2.11 0.88
CA TRP A 161 13.63 1.97 0.09
C TRP A 161 13.81 0.95 -1.03
N THR A 162 12.77 0.16 -1.28
CA THR A 162 12.74 -0.86 -2.33
C THR A 162 11.88 -0.39 -3.48
N ASP A 163 12.46 -0.31 -4.68
CA ASP A 163 11.72 -0.13 -5.92
C ASP A 163 10.86 -1.38 -6.19
N THR A 164 9.56 -1.18 -6.43
CA THR A 164 8.62 -2.28 -6.66
C THR A 164 8.50 -2.68 -8.13
N GLY A 165 9.04 -1.87 -9.05
CA GLY A 165 8.82 -2.01 -10.50
C GLY A 165 7.35 -1.85 -10.91
N THR A 166 6.52 -1.26 -10.04
CA THR A 166 5.09 -1.06 -10.23
C THR A 166 4.79 0.43 -10.24
N GLN A 167 3.92 0.85 -11.17
CA GLN A 167 3.62 2.26 -11.39
C GLN A 167 2.15 2.59 -11.17
N LEU A 168 1.88 3.76 -10.57
CA LEU A 168 0.61 4.47 -10.75
C LEU A 168 0.66 5.28 -12.05
N SER A 169 -0.50 5.51 -12.65
CA SER A 169 -0.67 6.50 -13.70
C SER A 169 -1.82 7.41 -13.35
N ASP A 170 -1.58 8.72 -13.32
CA ASP A 170 -2.64 9.70 -13.19
C ASP A 170 -3.18 10.12 -14.56
N PHE A 171 -4.26 10.89 -14.55
CA PHE A 171 -4.84 11.56 -15.69
C PHE A 171 -5.03 13.04 -15.35
N GLU A 172 -4.26 13.90 -16.01
CA GLU A 172 -4.31 15.36 -15.83
C GLU A 172 -5.35 16.04 -16.73
N GLY A 173 -5.88 15.32 -17.73
CA GLY A 173 -6.83 15.83 -18.72
C GLY A 173 -6.35 15.61 -20.16
N GLY A 174 -7.31 15.62 -21.10
CA GLY A 174 -7.03 15.42 -22.53
C GLY A 174 -6.36 14.08 -22.81
N THR A 175 -5.07 14.10 -23.17
CA THR A 175 -4.24 12.91 -23.40
C THR A 175 -3.03 12.86 -22.47
N THR A 176 -3.02 13.67 -21.40
CA THR A 176 -1.89 13.78 -20.48
C THR A 176 -2.03 12.81 -19.32
N PHE A 177 -1.03 11.93 -19.19
CA PHE A 177 -0.88 10.97 -18.09
C PHE A 177 0.54 11.05 -17.56
N ARG A 178 0.71 11.00 -16.24
CA ARG A 178 2.01 10.91 -15.57
C ARG A 178 2.13 9.60 -14.85
N ARG A 179 3.34 9.05 -14.90
CA ARG A 179 3.67 7.77 -14.27
C ARG A 179 4.41 8.06 -12.98
N PHE A 180 4.11 7.27 -11.96
CA PHE A 180 4.75 7.36 -10.66
C PHE A 180 5.28 5.99 -10.28
N GLU A 181 6.59 5.86 -10.15
CA GLU A 181 7.24 4.62 -9.68
C GLU A 181 7.04 4.48 -8.17
N ILE A 182 6.63 3.30 -7.73
CA ILE A 182 6.32 3.05 -6.32
C ILE A 182 7.54 2.48 -5.61
N TYR A 183 8.03 3.22 -4.62
CA TYR A 183 9.07 2.79 -3.68
C TYR A 183 8.44 2.45 -2.34
N THR A 184 8.93 1.40 -1.67
CA THR A 184 8.37 0.94 -0.39
C THR A 184 9.42 0.82 0.71
N ARG A 185 9.01 1.07 1.95
CA ARG A 185 9.84 0.86 3.14
C ARG A 185 8.98 0.50 4.35
N PRO A 186 9.34 -0.51 5.16
CA PRO A 186 8.62 -0.82 6.39
C PRO A 186 8.92 0.20 7.49
N PHE A 187 7.89 0.54 8.26
CA PHE A 187 7.97 1.38 9.46
C PHE A 187 7.31 0.67 10.65
N ALA A 188 7.87 0.88 11.84
CA ALA A 188 7.21 0.52 13.09
C ALA A 188 6.06 1.50 13.38
N ALA A 189 5.18 1.14 14.33
CA ALA A 189 4.20 2.08 14.84
C ALA A 189 4.88 3.35 15.39
N GLY A 190 4.31 4.52 15.09
CA GLY A 190 4.87 5.82 15.47
C GLY A 190 4.96 6.81 14.30
N PRO A 191 5.74 7.88 14.47
CA PRO A 191 5.91 8.93 13.46
C PRO A 191 6.64 8.44 12.21
N VAL A 192 6.16 8.85 11.04
CA VAL A 192 6.73 8.62 9.72
C VAL A 192 7.07 9.98 9.10
N PRO A 193 8.35 10.39 9.08
CA PRO A 193 8.80 11.58 8.37
C PRO A 193 9.09 11.23 6.90
N LEU A 194 8.59 12.05 5.97
CA LEU A 194 8.94 11.97 4.54
C LEU A 194 9.46 13.33 4.06
N GLY A 195 10.54 13.29 3.27
CA GLY A 195 11.19 14.49 2.75
C GLY A 195 10.43 15.13 1.58
N PRO A 196 10.94 16.24 1.04
CA PRO A 196 10.29 16.95 -0.06
C PRO A 196 10.47 16.26 -1.41
N ALA A 197 9.59 16.58 -2.37
CA ALA A 197 9.87 16.30 -3.78
C ALA A 197 10.91 17.28 -4.36
N ALA A 198 10.85 18.54 -3.92
CA ALA A 198 11.77 19.63 -4.29
C ALA A 198 11.98 19.78 -5.81
N THR A 199 10.88 19.72 -6.57
CA THR A 199 10.88 19.70 -8.04
C THR A 199 10.03 20.81 -8.65
N THR A 200 10.38 21.22 -9.87
CA THR A 200 9.60 22.16 -10.70
C THR A 200 9.10 21.55 -12.00
N THR A 201 9.51 20.31 -12.31
CA THR A 201 9.28 19.64 -13.61
C THR A 201 8.34 18.43 -13.52
N ALA A 202 8.00 18.03 -12.30
CA ALA A 202 7.24 16.85 -11.97
C ALA A 202 6.17 17.18 -10.92
N ASP A 203 5.22 16.26 -10.74
CA ASP A 203 4.16 16.40 -9.75
C ASP A 203 4.60 15.88 -8.37
N MET A 204 3.87 16.29 -7.35
CA MET A 204 4.07 15.86 -5.97
C MET A 204 3.85 14.35 -5.85
N TYR A 205 4.67 13.68 -5.04
CA TYR A 205 4.53 12.26 -4.83
C TYR A 205 3.21 11.89 -4.14
N VAL A 206 2.83 10.62 -4.26
CA VAL A 206 1.66 10.02 -3.61
C VAL A 206 2.12 9.16 -2.44
N ILE A 207 1.46 9.24 -1.28
CA ILE A 207 1.80 8.43 -0.11
C ILE A 207 0.71 7.39 0.13
N LEU A 208 1.11 6.13 0.25
CA LEU A 208 0.25 4.99 0.56
C LEU A 208 0.73 4.32 1.85
N VAL A 209 -0.21 3.77 2.62
CA VAL A 209 0.06 3.03 3.86
C VAL A 209 -0.56 1.65 3.71
N LEU A 210 0.33 0.67 3.52
CA LEU A 210 0.04 -0.72 3.14
C LEU A 210 0.22 -1.68 4.29
#